data_AF-A0A973GRY8-F1
#
_entry.id   AF-A0A973GRY8-F1
#
_cell.length_a   1.000
_cell.length_b   1.000
_cell.length_c   1.000
_cell.angle_alpha   90.00
_cell.angle_beta   90.00
_cell.angle_gamma   90.00
#
_symmetry.space_group_name_H-M   'P 1'
#
loop_
_entity.id
_entity.type
_entity.pdbx_description
1 polymer ?
#
loop_
_entity_poly.entity_id
_entity_poly.type
_entity_poly.pdbx_seq_one_letter_code
_entity_poly.pdbx_strand_id
1 'polypeptide(L)' 'PGVGHNLQEHSIVMIRGGRVKDLPGVRYHIVRGTLDTVGVANRKQGRSKYGAKRPK' A
#
# COMPACT_ATOMS: atom_id res chain seq x y z
N PRO A 1 1.17 -0.92 -2.71
CA PRO A 1 2.55 -0.57 -3.14
C PRO A 1 3.55 -1.18 -2.13
N GLY A 2 4.70 -1.69 -2.60
CA GLY A 2 5.66 -2.43 -1.77
C GLY A 2 5.62 -3.94 -2.02
N VAL A 3 6.40 -4.70 -1.23
CA VAL A 3 6.51 -6.17 -1.34
C VAL A 3 5.42 -6.83 -0.49
N GLY A 4 4.60 -7.68 -1.10
CA GLY A 4 3.53 -8.45 -0.44
C GLY A 4 2.24 -7.67 -0.12
N HIS A 5 1.09 -8.31 -0.31
CA HIS A 5 -0.21 -7.84 0.15
C HIS A 5 -1.08 -9.02 0.62
N ASN A 6 -1.95 -8.77 1.59
CA ASN A 6 -2.90 -9.75 2.11
C ASN A 6 -4.34 -9.49 1.64
N LEU A 7 -4.50 -8.75 0.53
CA LEU A 7 -5.82 -8.40 0.00
C LEU A 7 -6.45 -9.60 -0.70
N GLN A 8 -7.73 -9.80 -0.43
CA GLN A 8 -8.59 -10.81 -1.05
C GLN A 8 -9.67 -10.11 -1.90
N GLU A 9 -10.42 -10.88 -2.67
CA GLU A 9 -11.60 -10.36 -3.35
C GLU A 9 -12.58 -9.76 -2.33
N HIS A 10 -13.31 -8.71 -2.73
CA HIS A 10 -14.23 -7.94 -1.88
C HIS A 10 -13.62 -7.15 -0.70
N SER A 11 -12.30 -7.09 -0.56
CA SER A 11 -11.65 -6.22 0.44
C SER A 11 -11.83 -4.74 0.09
N ILE A 12 -12.11 -3.90 1.08
CA ILE A 12 -12.28 -2.46 0.88
C ILE A 12 -10.93 -1.77 1.06
N VAL A 13 -10.56 -0.94 0.08
CA VAL A 13 -9.26 -0.26 0.05
C VAL A 13 -9.40 1.24 -0.21
N MET A 14 -8.50 2.02 0.40
CA MET A 14 -8.40 3.44 0.12
C MET A 14 -7.42 3.68 -1.03
N ILE A 15 -7.82 4.51 -1.98
CA ILE A 15 -7.05 4.80 -3.20
C ILE A 15 -6.57 6.24 -3.18
N ARG A 16 -5.34 6.47 -3.65
CA ARG A 16 -4.79 7.81 -3.91
C ARG A 16 -4.35 7.96 -5.36
N GLY A 17 -4.36 9.20 -5.85
CA GLY A 17 -3.82 9.56 -7.17
C GLY A 17 -2.32 9.25 -7.30
N GLY A 18 -1.92 8.80 -8.49
CA GLY A 18 -0.52 8.62 -8.85
C GLY A 18 -0.37 7.59 -9.97
N ARG A 19 0.08 8.07 -11.13
CA ARG A 19 0.30 7.22 -12.30
C ARG A 19 1.53 6.34 -12.11
N VAL A 20 1.38 5.04 -12.34
CA VAL A 20 2.51 4.14 -12.54
C VAL A 20 3.01 4.34 -13.97
N LYS A 21 4.27 4.75 -14.13
CA LYS A 21 4.84 4.98 -15.48
C LYS A 21 4.93 3.68 -16.28
N ASP A 22 5.19 2.57 -15.59
CA ASP A 22 5.48 1.27 -16.18
C ASP A 22 4.24 0.54 -16.72
N LEU A 23 3.03 0.93 -16.27
CA LEU A 23 1.79 0.24 -16.61
C LEU A 23 0.78 1.20 -17.25
N PRO A 24 0.40 1.01 -18.52
CA PRO A 24 -0.66 1.80 -19.14
C PRO A 24 -2.00 1.49 -18.46
N GLY A 25 -2.79 2.53 -18.19
CA GLY A 25 -4.10 2.41 -17.53
C GLY A 25 -4.07 2.45 -16.00
N VAL A 26 -2.92 2.21 -15.35
CA VAL A 26 -2.81 2.26 -13.89
C VAL A 26 -2.48 3.68 -13.40
N ARG A 27 -3.53 4.44 -13.07
CA ARG A 27 -3.44 5.86 -12.65
C ARG A 27 -3.46 6.09 -11.13
N TYR A 28 -3.59 5.02 -10.37
CA TYR A 28 -3.84 5.09 -8.94
C TYR A 28 -2.97 4.12 -8.14
N HIS A 29 -2.81 4.45 -6.86
CA HIS A 29 -2.15 3.59 -5.89
C HIS A 29 -3.04 3.32 -4.70
N ILE A 30 -2.96 2.10 -4.17
CA ILE A 30 -3.59 1.74 -2.90
C ILE A 30 -2.79 2.35 -1.75
N VAL A 31 -3.47 3.03 -0.82
CA VAL A 31 -2.89 3.49 0.45
C VAL A 31 -2.72 2.27 1.36
N ARG A 32 -1.58 2.15 2.04
CA ARG A 32 -1.25 0.99 2.89
C ARG A 32 -1.42 1.33 4.36
N GLY A 33 -1.90 0.36 5.15
CA GLY A 33 -2.14 0.53 6.59
C GLY A 33 -3.47 1.24 6.88
N THR A 34 -4.38 1.24 5.91
CA THR A 34 -5.72 1.86 6.00
C THR A 34 -6.78 0.88 5.48
N LEU A 35 -7.95 0.84 6.13
CA LEU A 35 -9.00 -0.16 5.86
C LEU A 35 -8.43 -1.59 5.91
N ASP A 36 -8.80 -2.45 4.96
CA ASP A 36 -8.40 -3.87 4.94
C ASP A 36 -6.95 -4.09 4.45
N THR A 37 -6.23 -3.00 4.12
CA THR A 37 -4.86 -3.08 3.62
C THR A 37 -3.84 -3.11 4.76
N VAL A 38 -3.16 -4.25 4.93
CA VAL A 38 -2.08 -4.35 5.92
C VAL A 38 -0.81 -3.62 5.46
N GLY A 39 -0.11 -2.99 6.39
CA GLY A 39 1.21 -2.40 6.16
C GLY A 39 2.26 -3.44 5.74
N VAL A 40 3.34 -2.98 5.11
CA VAL A 40 4.46 -3.88 4.72
C VAL A 40 5.27 -4.26 5.98
N ALA A 41 5.45 -5.56 6.20
CA ALA A 41 6.22 -6.07 7.33
C ALA A 41 7.72 -5.70 7.22
N ASN A 42 8.38 -5.54 8.37
CA ASN A 42 9.83 -5.32 8.48
C ASN A 42 10.41 -4.11 7.70
N ARG A 43 9.56 -3.15 7.31
CA ARG A 43 9.99 -1.94 6.60
C ARG A 43 10.58 -0.91 7.58
N LYS A 44 11.91 -0.81 7.62
CA LYS A 44 12.63 0.15 8.50
C LYS A 44 12.67 1.59 7.95
N GLN A 45 12.68 1.77 6.63
CA GLN A 45 12.76 3.08 5.95
C GLN A 45 11.51 3.40 5.12
N GLY A 46 11.11 4.68 5.06
CA GLY A 46 9.93 5.13 4.32
C GLY A 46 8.60 4.57 4.86
N ARG A 47 8.56 4.30 6.18
CA ARG A 47 7.47 3.59 6.88
C ARG A 47 6.09 4.18 6.64
N SER A 48 6.02 5.52 6.61
CA SER A 48 4.78 6.30 6.45
C SER A 48 4.06 6.00 5.14
N LYS A 49 4.79 5.75 4.05
CA LYS A 49 4.19 5.44 2.74
C LYS A 49 3.62 4.02 2.66
N TYR A 50 4.12 3.10 3.48
CA TYR A 50 3.83 1.67 3.40
C TYR A 50 3.05 1.14 4.62
N GLY A 51 2.54 2.02 5.48
CA GLY A 51 1.74 1.64 6.65
C GLY A 51 2.51 0.87 7.72
N ALA A 52 3.85 0.98 7.76
CA ALA A 52 4.66 0.29 8.76
C ALA A 52 4.83 1.16 10.03
N LYS A 53 4.50 0.59 11.19
CA LYS A 53 4.63 1.29 12.49
C LYS A 53 6.10 1.40 12.90
N ARG A 54 6.42 2.41 13.73
CA ARG A 54 7.75 2.51 14.34
C ARG A 54 7.91 1.36 15.36
N PRO A 55 8.93 0.50 15.24
CA PRO A 55 9.24 -0.44 16.31
C PRO A 55 9.58 0.35 17.59
N LYS A 56 9.19 -0.19 18.75
CA LYS A 56 9.55 0.39 20.05
C LYS A 56 11.04 0.20 20.30
#